data_AF-A0A5C3N382-F1
#
_entry.id   AF-A0A5C3N382-F1
#
_cell.length_a   1.000
_cell.length_b   1.000
_cell.length_c   1.000
_cell.angle_alpha   90.00
_cell.angle_beta   90.00
_cell.angle_gamma   90.00
#
_symmetry.space_group_name_H-M   'P 1'
#
loop_
_entity.id
_entity.type
_entity.pdbx_description
1 polymer ?
#
loop_
_entity_poly.entity_id
_entity_poly.type
_entity_poly.pdbx_seq_one_letter_code
_entity_poly.pdbx_strand_id
1 'polypeptide(L)'
;TGATSSFALANGQAAQKLNAQFATLTADSSCTDGEDACIGSSFAKCVNGNYVLMECNTGAGLTCAALPLVNSAGTSITCTTQADALARIAATGATGG
;
A
#
# COMPACT_ATOMS: atom_id res chain seq x y z
N THR A 1 0.91 -4.03 27.24
CA THR A 1 -0.04 -3.20 26.46
C THR A 1 0.78 -2.27 25.59
N GLY A 2 0.98 -2.64 24.33
CA GLY A 2 1.87 -1.90 23.42
C GLY A 2 1.29 -0.53 23.13
N ALA A 3 2.08 0.52 23.37
CA ALA A 3 1.74 1.87 22.95
C ALA A 3 1.72 1.89 21.43
N THR A 4 0.53 1.77 20.84
CA THR A 4 0.31 2.24 19.48
C THR A 4 0.71 3.71 19.49
N SER A 5 1.68 4.10 18.67
CA SER A 5 1.93 5.52 18.43
C SER A 5 0.61 6.17 18.03
N SER A 6 0.41 7.46 18.33
CA SER A 6 -0.85 8.17 18.04
C SER A 6 -1.30 8.06 16.58
N PHE A 7 -0.37 7.72 15.68
CA PHE A 7 -0.61 7.50 14.26
C PHE A 7 -0.74 6.03 13.83
N ALA A 8 -0.36 5.03 14.63
CA ALA A 8 -0.31 3.64 14.18
C ALA A 8 -1.67 3.15 13.66
N LEU A 9 -2.73 3.28 14.47
CA LEU A 9 -4.08 2.86 14.09
C LEU A 9 -4.55 3.56 12.81
N ALA A 10 -4.40 4.88 12.74
CA ALA A 10 -4.77 5.68 11.59
C ALA A 10 -3.98 5.28 10.33
N ASN A 11 -2.68 5.01 10.45
CA ASN A 11 -1.84 4.54 9.36
C ASN A 11 -2.29 3.16 8.85
N GLY A 12 -2.67 2.25 9.74
CA GLY A 12 -3.18 0.93 9.35
C GLY A 12 -4.51 1.02 8.61
N GLN A 13 -5.43 1.86 9.08
CA GLN A 13 -6.71 2.12 8.41
C GLN A 13 -6.50 2.79 7.04
N ALA A 14 -5.56 3.73 6.94
CA ALA A 14 -5.19 4.35 5.68
C ALA A 14 -4.58 3.33 4.71
N ALA A 15 -3.71 2.44 5.18
CA ALA A 15 -3.13 1.38 4.37
C ALA A 15 -4.21 0.41 3.85
N GLN A 16 -5.17 0.01 4.70
CA GLN A 16 -6.33 -0.79 4.30
C GLN A 16 -7.13 -0.11 3.17
N LYS A 17 -7.52 1.15 3.38
CA LYS A 17 -8.26 1.93 2.39
C LYS A 17 -7.52 2.04 1.07
N LEU A 18 -6.21 2.30 1.10
CA LEU A 18 -5.37 2.39 -0.10
C LEU A 18 -5.33 1.05 -0.84
N ASN A 19 -5.09 -0.06 -0.14
CA ASN A 19 -5.08 -1.38 -0.78
C ASN A 19 -6.43 -1.74 -1.42
N ALA A 20 -7.54 -1.37 -0.77
CA ALA A 20 -8.88 -1.54 -1.33
C ALA A 20 -9.10 -0.67 -2.58
N GLN A 21 -8.63 0.59 -2.56
CA GLN A 21 -8.67 1.48 -3.72
C GLN A 21 -7.84 0.93 -4.88
N PHE A 22 -6.62 0.45 -4.60
CA PHE A 22 -5.71 -0.10 -5.59
C PHE A 22 -6.28 -1.32 -6.33
N ALA A 23 -7.09 -2.14 -5.65
CA ALA A 23 -7.79 -3.25 -6.28
C ALA A 23 -8.79 -2.82 -7.37
N THR A 24 -9.17 -1.53 -7.42
CA THR A 24 -10.07 -0.98 -8.45
C THR A 24 -9.32 -0.33 -9.62
N LEU A 25 -7.99 -0.16 -9.51
CA LEU A 25 -7.19 0.54 -10.50
C LEU A 25 -6.67 -0.40 -11.59
N THR A 26 -6.47 0.17 -12.77
CA THR A 26 -5.80 -0.43 -13.92
C THR A 26 -4.73 0.52 -14.44
N ALA A 27 -3.86 0.06 -15.35
CA ALA A 27 -2.82 0.90 -15.96
C ALA A 27 -3.41 2.15 -16.67
N ASP A 28 -4.63 2.03 -17.20
CA ASP A 28 -5.34 3.10 -17.90
C ASP A 28 -6.16 4.02 -16.96
N SER A 29 -6.12 3.77 -15.65
CA SER A 29 -6.79 4.64 -14.69
C SER A 29 -6.11 6.00 -14.65
N SER A 30 -6.90 7.08 -14.78
CA SER A 30 -6.40 8.44 -14.63
C SER A 30 -5.81 8.66 -13.24
N CYS A 31 -4.67 9.33 -13.16
CA CYS A 31 -3.97 9.59 -11.90
C CYS A 31 -3.36 10.99 -11.84
N THR A 32 -2.92 11.41 -10.66
CA THR A 32 -2.18 12.67 -10.50
C THR A 32 -0.69 12.43 -10.57
N ASP A 33 0.06 13.25 -11.33
CA ASP A 33 1.50 13.08 -11.48
C ASP A 33 2.24 12.95 -10.13
N GLY A 34 3.07 11.92 -10.02
CA GLY A 34 3.80 11.58 -8.81
C GLY A 34 3.05 10.70 -7.82
N GLU A 35 1.75 10.46 -8.01
CA GLU A 35 0.95 9.49 -7.24
C GLU A 35 1.51 8.08 -7.42
N ASP A 36 1.66 7.36 -6.31
CA ASP A 36 2.11 5.98 -6.30
C ASP A 36 0.89 5.07 -5.98
N ALA A 37 0.83 3.90 -6.60
CA ALA A 37 -0.26 2.95 -6.44
C ALA A 37 0.23 1.50 -6.55
N CYS A 38 -0.68 0.56 -6.28
CA CYS A 38 -0.52 -0.83 -6.70
C CYS A 38 -1.53 -1.13 -7.80
N ILE A 39 -1.08 -1.78 -8.89
CA ILE A 39 -1.96 -2.28 -9.95
C ILE A 39 -1.61 -3.75 -10.18
N GLY A 40 -2.53 -4.64 -9.82
CA GLY A 40 -2.22 -6.06 -9.67
C GLY A 40 -1.09 -6.27 -8.67
N SER A 41 -0.06 -7.04 -9.05
CA SER A 41 1.15 -7.25 -8.24
C SER A 41 2.21 -6.16 -8.41
N SER A 42 2.01 -5.19 -9.32
CA SER A 42 3.03 -4.21 -9.68
C SER A 42 2.94 -2.94 -8.84
N PHE A 43 4.10 -2.37 -8.53
CA PHE A 43 4.17 -0.97 -8.10
C PHE A 43 3.89 -0.08 -9.32
N ALA A 44 3.13 0.98 -9.14
CA ALA A 44 2.82 1.92 -10.20
C ALA A 44 3.13 3.35 -9.76
N LYS A 45 3.68 4.15 -10.67
CA LYS A 45 3.86 5.59 -10.48
C LYS A 45 3.17 6.35 -11.61
N CYS A 46 2.41 7.36 -11.25
CA CYS A 46 1.76 8.23 -12.21
C CYS A 46 2.76 9.17 -12.88
N VAL A 47 2.79 9.14 -14.21
CA VAL A 47 3.63 9.99 -15.06
C VAL A 47 2.81 10.48 -16.24
N ASN A 48 2.64 11.81 -16.36
CA ASN A 48 1.78 12.47 -17.34
C ASN A 48 0.34 11.91 -17.34
N GLY A 49 -0.24 11.75 -16.14
CA GLY A 49 -1.63 11.31 -15.94
C GLY A 49 -1.92 9.82 -16.17
N ASN A 50 -0.89 8.99 -16.42
CA ASN A 50 -1.02 7.55 -16.63
C ASN A 50 -0.09 6.77 -15.69
N TYR A 51 -0.50 5.56 -15.30
CA TYR A 51 0.32 4.71 -14.44
C TYR A 51 1.40 3.96 -15.22
N VAL A 52 2.66 4.18 -14.86
CA VAL A 52 3.80 3.38 -15.30
C VAL A 52 4.05 2.29 -14.28
N LEU A 53 3.94 1.03 -14.70
CA LEU A 53 4.06 -0.14 -13.84
C LEU A 53 5.50 -0.65 -13.78
N MET A 54 5.94 -1.01 -12.57
CA MET A 54 7.16 -1.73 -12.27
C MET A 54 6.78 -3.01 -11.53
N GLU A 55 6.98 -4.16 -12.17
CA GLU A 55 6.58 -5.44 -11.61
C GLU A 55 7.39 -5.75 -10.33
N CYS A 56 6.69 -6.15 -9.27
CA CYS A 56 7.36 -6.74 -8.11
C CYS A 56 7.91 -8.13 -8.48
N ASN A 57 8.93 -8.61 -7.76
CA ASN A 57 9.45 -9.97 -7.99
C ASN A 57 8.45 -11.05 -7.53
N THR A 58 7.49 -11.36 -8.40
CA THR A 58 6.44 -12.34 -8.17
C THR A 58 7.00 -13.76 -8.03
N GLY A 59 8.14 -14.06 -8.67
CA GLY A 59 8.87 -15.32 -8.49
C GLY A 59 9.42 -15.52 -7.07
N ALA A 60 9.62 -14.43 -6.32
CA ALA A 60 9.96 -14.45 -4.90
C ALA A 60 8.72 -14.32 -3.98
N GLY A 61 7.50 -14.38 -4.54
CA GLY A 61 6.25 -14.22 -3.80
C GLY A 61 5.93 -12.78 -3.39
N LEU A 62 6.56 -11.78 -4.03
CA LEU A 62 6.29 -10.38 -3.73
C LEU A 62 5.09 -9.84 -4.52
N THR A 63 4.38 -8.91 -3.89
CA THR A 63 3.29 -8.12 -4.43
C THR A 63 3.40 -6.68 -3.93
N CYS A 64 2.88 -5.74 -4.70
CA CYS A 64 2.73 -4.36 -4.23
C CYS A 64 1.66 -4.28 -3.14
N ALA A 65 1.94 -3.53 -2.07
CA ALA A 65 0.97 -3.17 -1.05
C ALA A 65 1.27 -1.80 -0.43
N ALA A 66 0.23 -1.09 0.01
CA ALA A 66 0.36 0.01 0.95
C ALA A 66 0.56 -0.55 2.37
N LEU A 67 1.57 -0.03 3.08
CA LEU A 67 1.95 -0.42 4.43
C LEU A 67 1.90 0.78 5.37
N PRO A 68 1.50 0.61 6.64
CA PRO A 68 1.55 1.69 7.62
C PRO A 68 3.01 2.08 7.92
N LEU A 69 3.27 3.39 8.00
CA LEU A 69 4.54 3.90 8.54
C LEU A 69 4.57 3.70 10.06
N VAL A 70 5.74 3.33 10.58
CA VAL A 70 5.93 2.97 12.01
C VAL A 70 6.52 4.12 12.84
N ASN A 71 7.25 5.05 12.20
CA ASN A 71 7.95 6.14 12.88
C ASN A 71 7.38 7.53 12.55
N SER A 72 6.35 7.60 11.69
CA SER A 72 5.71 8.86 11.28
C SER A 72 4.26 8.60 10.85
N ALA A 73 3.46 9.67 10.77
CA ALA A 73 2.13 9.59 10.18
C ALA A 73 2.23 9.29 8.66
N GLY A 74 1.29 8.50 8.15
CA GLY A 74 1.17 8.14 6.74
C GLY A 74 1.43 6.67 6.42
N THR A 75 1.56 6.40 5.12
CA THR A 75 1.76 5.05 4.55
C THR A 75 2.93 5.06 3.58
N SER A 76 3.42 3.87 3.23
CA SER A 76 4.42 3.66 2.17
C SER A 76 3.91 2.57 1.23
N ILE A 77 4.19 2.69 -0.06
CA ILE A 77 3.85 1.68 -1.05
C ILE A 77 5.12 0.96 -1.46
N THR A 78 5.14 -0.37 -1.40
CA THR A 78 6.34 -1.16 -1.70
C THR A 78 6.00 -2.58 -2.13
N CYS A 79 6.97 -3.25 -2.74
CA CYS A 79 6.92 -4.70 -2.94
C CYS A 79 7.21 -5.42 -1.62
N THR A 80 6.27 -6.23 -1.15
CA THR A 80 6.41 -7.08 0.02
C THR A 80 5.62 -8.39 -0.19
N THR A 81 5.57 -9.28 0.79
CA THR A 81 4.66 -10.43 0.74
C THR A 81 3.28 -10.04 1.27
N GLN A 82 2.23 -10.70 0.79
CA GLN A 82 0.87 -10.51 1.31
C GLN A 82 0.82 -10.76 2.83
N ALA A 83 1.56 -11.76 3.32
CA ALA A 83 1.61 -12.09 4.74
C ALA A 83 2.23 -10.95 5.58
N ASP A 84 3.34 -10.36 5.13
CA ASP A 84 3.96 -9.22 5.80
C ASP A 84 3.05 -7.99 5.80
N ALA A 85 2.39 -7.69 4.67
CA ALA A 85 1.44 -6.59 4.59
C ALA A 85 0.30 -6.72 5.61
N LEU A 86 -0.32 -7.90 5.67
CA LEU A 86 -1.39 -8.19 6.62
C LEU A 86 -0.91 -8.14 8.07
N ALA A 87 0.26 -8.72 8.38
CA ALA A 87 0.83 -8.71 9.72
C ALA A 87 1.12 -7.28 10.20
N ARG A 88 1.69 -6.44 9.34
CA ARG A 88 2.01 -5.04 9.65
C ARG A 88 0.76 -4.19 9.86
N ILE A 89 -0.28 -4.40 9.06
CA ILE A 89 -1.58 -3.72 9.25
C ILE A 89 -2.24 -4.18 10.55
N ALA A 90 -2.29 -5.49 10.81
CA ALA A 90 -2.89 -6.03 12.03
C ALA A 90 -2.17 -5.54 13.30
N ALA A 91 -0.84 -5.38 13.24
CA ALA A 91 -0.03 -4.87 14.36
C ALA A 91 -0.40 -3.43 14.77
N THR A 92 -1.08 -2.66 13.92
CA THR A 92 -1.55 -1.32 14.29
C THR A 92 -2.87 -1.32 15.06
N GLY A 93 -3.56 -2.47 15.12
CA GLY A 93 -4.93 -2.60 15.63
C GLY A 93 -6.03 -2.24 14.63
N ALA A 94 -5.68 -1.94 13.37
CA ALA A 94 -6.67 -1.66 12.32
C ALA A 94 -7.46 -2.91 11.92
N THR A 95 -8.78 -2.78 11.81
CA THR A 95 -9.72 -3.84 11.40
C THR A 95 -10.73 -3.26 10.40
N GLY A 96 -11.29 -4.12 9.53
CA GLY A 96 -12.38 -3.74 8.62
C GLY A 96 -11.96 -3.14 7.28
N GLY A 97 -10.69 -3.29 6.90
CA GLY A 97 -10.16 -2.91 5.58
C GLY A 97 -10.63 -3.77 4.44
#